data_AF-X7ZV96-F1
#
_entry.id   AF-X7ZV96-F1
#
_cell.length_a   1.000
_cell.length_b   1.000
_cell.length_c   1.000
_cell.angle_alpha   90.00
_cell.angle_beta   90.00
_cell.angle_gamma   90.00
#
_symmetry.space_group_name_H-M   'P 1'
#
loop_
_entity.id
_entity.type
_entity.pdbx_description
1 polymer ?
#
loop_
_entity_poly.entity_id
_entity_poly.type
_entity_poly.pdbx_seq_one_letter_code
_entity_poly.pdbx_strand_id
1 'polypeptide(L)' 'MEGRVALSELLNRIRGYAVDEDNAVRVHSSNVRGFACLPISVEVA' A
#
# COMPACT_ATOMS: atom_id res chain seq x y z
N MET A 1 1.70 -12.36 10.66
CA MET A 1 0.22 -12.33 10.71
C MET A 1 -0.34 -10.95 10.34
N GLU A 2 0.36 -9.87 10.67
CA GLU A 2 -0.07 -8.48 10.50
C GLU A 2 -0.46 -8.08 9.08
N GLY A 3 0.34 -8.39 8.06
CA GLY A 3 0.03 -7.99 6.68
C GLY A 3 -1.31 -8.54 6.17
N ARG A 4 -1.68 -9.75 6.56
CA ARG A 4 -2.99 -10.32 6.23
C ARG A 4 -4.12 -9.56 6.90
N VAL A 5 -3.99 -9.28 8.20
CA VAL A 5 -5.01 -8.56 8.98
C VAL A 5 -5.18 -7.13 8.44
N ALA A 6 -4.07 -6.42 8.20
CA ALA A 6 -4.10 -5.06 7.66
C ALA A 6 -4.80 -4.98 6.30
N LEU A 7 -4.45 -5.87 5.36
CA LEU A 7 -5.07 -5.87 4.03
C LEU A 7 -6.54 -6.29 4.08
N SER A 8 -6.90 -7.29 4.88
CA SER A 8 -8.31 -7.70 5.04
C SER A 8 -9.17 -6.58 5.60
N GLU A 9 -8.71 -5.89 6.66
CA GLU A 9 -9.45 -4.79 7.26
C GLU A 9 -9.59 -3.58 6.34
N LEU A 10 -8.53 -3.27 5.56
CA LEU A 10 -8.57 -2.19 4.58
C LEU A 10 -9.57 -2.51 3.45
N LEU A 11 -9.48 -3.69 2.86
CA LEU A 11 -10.34 -4.10 1.75
C LEU A 11 -11.81 -4.28 2.15
N ASN A 12 -12.11 -4.53 3.43
CA ASN A 12 -13.48 -4.53 3.93
C ASN A 12 -14.14 -3.13 3.95
N ARG A 13 -13.35 -2.04 3.90
CA ARG A 13 -13.84 -0.66 4.05
C ARG A 13 -13.85 0.13 2.76
N ILE A 14 -13.15 -0.34 1.73
CA ILE A 14 -13.01 0.35 0.45
C ILE A 14 -13.55 -0.51 -0.68
N ARG A 15 -14.16 0.12 -1.68
CA ARG A 15 -14.67 -0.55 -2.88
C ARG A 15 -13.60 -0.73 -3.95
N GLY A 16 -12.57 0.11 -3.92
CA GLY A 16 -11.49 0.11 -4.89
C GLY A 16 -10.27 0.88 -4.40
N TYR A 17 -9.12 0.59 -5.01
CA TYR A 17 -7.89 1.34 -4.82
C TYR A 17 -7.06 1.35 -6.11
N ALA A 18 -6.25 2.39 -6.27
CA ALA A 18 -5.26 2.49 -7.34
C ALA A 18 -3.92 2.98 -6.76
N VAL A 19 -2.83 2.43 -7.25
CA VAL A 19 -1.46 2.83 -6.86
C VAL A 19 -0.94 3.82 -7.87
N ASP A 20 -0.36 4.91 -7.38
CA ASP A 20 0.41 5.84 -8.20
C ASP A 20 1.85 5.35 -8.26
N GLU A 21 2.15 4.55 -9.27
CA GLU A 21 3.49 3.98 -9.47
C GLU A 21 4.52 5.03 -9.90
N ASP A 22 4.08 6.08 -10.60
CA ASP A 22 4.94 7.14 -11.11
C ASP A 22 5.53 7.99 -9.97
N ASN A 23 4.79 8.17 -8.88
CA ASN A 23 5.23 8.91 -7.70
C ASN A 23 5.71 8.01 -6.54
N ALA A 24 5.90 6.71 -6.77
CA ALA A 24 6.36 5.79 -5.75
C ALA A 24 7.86 5.96 -5.43
N VAL A 25 8.20 6.20 -4.17
CA VAL A 25 9.58 6.37 -3.71
C VAL A 25 10.08 5.07 -3.10
N ARG A 26 10.76 4.25 -3.91
CA ARG A 26 11.37 2.98 -3.47
C ARG A 26 12.62 3.25 -2.63
N VAL A 27 12.78 2.46 -1.57
CA VAL A 27 14.00 2.43 -0.77
C VAL A 27 14.48 1.01 -0.61
N HIS A 28 15.79 0.83 -0.62
CA HIS A 28 16.40 -0.45 -0.33
C HIS A 28 17.64 -0.26 0.54
N SER A 29 17.83 -1.19 1.47
CA SER A 29 19.11 -1.47 2.13
C SER A 29 19.71 -2.74 1.53
N SER A 30 20.75 -3.30 2.15
CA SER A 30 21.32 -4.58 1.72
C SER A 30 20.30 -5.73 1.75
N ASN A 31 19.39 -5.75 2.73
CA ASN A 31 18.49 -6.88 2.99
C ASN A 31 17.01 -6.52 2.98
N VAL A 32 16.66 -5.23 3.08
CA VAL A 32 15.27 -4.78 3.20
C VAL A 32 14.93 -3.91 1.99
N ARG A 33 13.80 -4.22 1.36
CA ARG A 33 13.21 -3.39 0.31
C ARG A 33 11.86 -2.89 0.78
N GLY A 34 11.51 -1.69 0.35
CA GLY A 34 10.22 -1.09 0.64
C GLY A 34 10.03 0.22 -0.11
N PHE A 35 9.11 1.02 0.39
CA PHE A 35 8.82 2.34 -0.13
C PHE A 35 8.86 3.32 1.03
N ALA A 36 9.58 4.44 0.87
CA ALA A 36 9.48 5.56 1.78
C ALA A 36 8.16 6.32 1.58
N CYS A 37 7.61 6.26 0.36
CA CYS A 37 6.30 6.78 0.00
C CYS A 37 5.68 5.90 -1.09
N LEU A 38 4.43 5.48 -0.90
CA LEU A 38 3.64 4.76 -1.91
C LEU A 38 2.24 5.40 -1.95
N PRO A 39 2.05 6.45 -2.76
CA PRO A 39 0.75 7.12 -2.85
C PRO A 39 -0.31 6.19 -3.44
N ILE A 40 -1.51 6.21 -2.85
CA ILE A 40 -2.67 5.45 -3.33
C ILE A 40 -3.91 6.34 -3.34
N SER A 41 -4.81 6.06 -4.27
CA SER A 41 -6.18 6.56 -4.25
C SER A 41 -7.12 5.45 -3.81
N VAL A 42 -8.17 5.77 -3.04
CA VAL A 42 -9.16 4.81 -2.55
C VAL A 42 -10.58 5.29 -2.83
N GLU A 43 -11.47 4.35 -3.11
CA GLU A 43 -12.90 4.60 -3.21
C GLU A 43 -13.59 4.07 -1.94
N VAL A 44 -14.13 4.96 -1.13
CA VAL A 44 -14.73 4.60 0.17
C VAL A 44 -16.20 4.18 -0.01
N ALA A 45 -16.61 3.14 0.71
CA ALA A 45 -17.98 2.63 0.73
C ALA A 45 -19.03 3.68 1.14
#